data_AF-A0A7C4NA00-F1
#
_entry.id   AF-A0A7C4NA00-F1
#
_cell.length_a   1.000
_cell.length_b   1.000
_cell.length_c   1.000
_cell.angle_alpha   90.00
_cell.angle_beta   90.00
_cell.angle_gamma   90.00
#
_symmetry.space_group_name_H-M   'P 1'
#
loop_
_entity.id
_entity.type
_entity.pdbx_description
1 polymer ?
#
loop_
_entity_poly.entity_id
_entity_poly.type
_entity_poly.pdbx_seq_one_letter_code
_entity_poly.pdbx_strand_id
1 'polypeptide(L)'
;MTDEIVDAWLDRLFARNLWLDMGRKRPIPHESWFAVAGYFFYYGHYYAALCIELLPPGARGRHCDQLADVLLPLQEKDGSWWDFPLYDYHQQYGT
;
A
#
# COMPACT_ATOMS: atom_id res chain seq x y z
N MET A 1 -16.54 14.56 3.83
CA MET A 1 -15.87 13.36 4.38
C MET A 1 -15.65 13.63 5.85
N THR A 2 -15.98 12.68 6.74
CA THR A 2 -15.83 12.86 8.20
C THR A 2 -14.70 11.99 8.73
N ASP A 3 -14.17 12.33 9.90
CA ASP A 3 -13.08 11.59 10.53
C ASP A 3 -13.46 10.12 10.78
N GLU A 4 -14.71 9.87 11.19
CA GLU A 4 -15.22 8.51 11.43
C GLU A 4 -15.23 7.66 10.16
N ILE A 5 -15.51 8.27 9.00
CA ILE A 5 -15.47 7.58 7.71
C ILE A 5 -14.02 7.23 7.37
N VAL A 6 -13.09 8.16 7.54
CA VAL A 6 -11.67 7.95 7.24
C VAL A 6 -11.09 6.84 8.12
N ASP A 7 -11.33 6.91 9.43
CA ASP A 7 -10.88 5.91 10.41
C ASP A 7 -11.42 4.51 10.07
N ALA A 8 -12.73 4.40 9.80
CA ALA A 8 -13.36 3.12 9.47
C ALA A 8 -12.80 2.48 8.18
N TRP A 9 -12.48 3.28 7.16
CA TRP A 9 -11.94 2.75 5.91
C TRP A 9 -10.45 2.40 6.01
N LEU A 10 -9.67 3.15 6.79
CA LEU A 10 -8.28 2.78 7.11
C LEU A 10 -8.23 1.47 7.89
N ASP A 11 -9.08 1.29 8.91
CA ASP A 11 -9.18 0.03 9.65
C ASP A 11 -9.49 -1.15 8.72
N ARG A 12 -10.43 -0.97 7.78
CA ARG A 12 -10.78 -2.01 6.80
C ARG A 12 -9.65 -2.30 5.82
N LEU A 13 -8.92 -1.28 5.38
CA LEU A 13 -7.78 -1.44 4.48
C LEU A 13 -6.74 -2.36 5.13
N PHE A 14 -6.29 -2.04 6.34
CA PHE A 14 -5.26 -2.82 7.02
C PHE A 14 -5.76 -4.21 7.44
N ALA A 15 -6.99 -4.31 7.97
CA ALA A 15 -7.57 -5.59 8.37
C ALA A 15 -7.77 -6.57 7.18
N ARG A 16 -7.82 -6.06 5.95
CA ARG A 16 -8.06 -6.86 4.74
C ARG A 16 -6.99 -6.67 3.67
N ASN A 17 -5.78 -6.21 4.00
CA ASN A 17 -4.77 -5.82 3.02
C ASN A 17 -4.42 -6.89 1.96
N LEU A 18 -4.65 -8.17 2.26
CA LEU A 18 -4.41 -9.31 1.35
C LEU A 18 -5.04 -9.14 -0.04
N TRP A 19 -6.19 -8.48 -0.18
CA TRP A 19 -6.80 -8.30 -1.51
C TRP A 19 -5.94 -7.42 -2.44
N LEU A 20 -5.18 -6.47 -1.86
CA LEU A 20 -4.26 -5.59 -2.56
C LEU A 20 -2.88 -6.24 -2.74
N ASP A 21 -2.39 -6.93 -1.70
CA ASP A 21 -1.09 -7.61 -1.70
C ASP A 21 -1.00 -8.78 -2.68
N MET A 22 -2.10 -9.48 -2.93
CA MET A 22 -2.12 -10.68 -3.77
C MET A 22 -1.63 -10.45 -5.22
N GLY A 23 -1.81 -9.24 -5.74
CA GLY A 23 -1.35 -8.84 -7.08
C GLY A 23 0.10 -8.34 -7.12
N ARG A 24 0.73 -8.09 -5.97
CA ARG A 24 2.08 -7.53 -5.88
C ARG A 24 3.11 -8.51 -6.45
N LYS A 25 4.07 -7.98 -7.22
CA LYS A 25 5.13 -8.70 -7.97
C LYS A 25 4.62 -9.71 -9.00
N ARG A 26 3.32 -9.73 -9.33
CA ARG A 26 2.78 -10.62 -10.36
C ARG A 26 3.08 -10.12 -11.78
N PRO A 27 3.47 -11.00 -12.72
CA PRO A 27 3.83 -10.64 -14.08
C PRO A 27 2.66 -10.47 -15.04
N ILE A 28 1.42 -10.76 -14.65
CA ILE A 28 0.25 -10.47 -15.48
C ILE A 28 -0.70 -9.56 -14.69
N PRO A 29 -0.98 -8.34 -15.17
CA PRO A 29 -1.99 -7.47 -14.56
C PRO A 29 -3.33 -8.18 -14.42
N HIS A 30 -4.04 -7.93 -13.33
CA HIS A 30 -5.39 -8.43 -13.10
C HIS A 30 -5.54 -9.97 -13.04
N GLU A 31 -4.44 -10.73 -12.90
CA GLU A 31 -4.50 -12.20 -12.79
C GLU A 31 -4.79 -12.70 -11.36
N SER A 32 -4.70 -11.82 -10.36
CA SER A 32 -5.01 -12.14 -8.97
C SER A 32 -6.52 -12.37 -8.80
N TRP A 33 -6.92 -13.02 -7.70
CA TRP A 33 -8.34 -13.34 -7.43
C TRP A 33 -9.26 -12.11 -7.45
N PHE A 34 -8.74 -10.97 -6.99
CA PHE A 34 -9.47 -9.70 -6.94
C PHE A 34 -9.28 -8.83 -8.19
N ALA A 35 -8.60 -9.36 -9.21
CA ALA A 35 -8.28 -8.66 -10.45
C ALA A 35 -7.60 -7.29 -10.21
N VAL A 36 -6.79 -7.17 -9.16
CA VAL A 36 -5.95 -5.99 -8.90
C VAL A 36 -4.58 -6.22 -9.52
N ALA A 37 -4.10 -5.23 -10.28
CA ALA A 37 -2.75 -5.24 -10.83
C ALA A 37 -1.72 -4.78 -9.78
N GLY A 38 -0.49 -5.30 -9.86
CA GLY A 38 0.54 -5.07 -8.84
C GLY A 38 0.88 -3.60 -8.62
N TYR A 39 0.90 -2.77 -9.68
CA TYR A 39 1.22 -1.33 -9.62
C TYR A 39 0.21 -0.47 -8.83
N PHE A 40 -0.85 -1.06 -8.27
CA PHE A 40 -1.76 -0.38 -7.35
C PHE A 40 -1.40 -0.56 -5.88
N PHE A 41 -0.44 -1.42 -5.54
CA PHE A 41 -0.14 -1.72 -4.15
C PHE A 41 0.41 -0.50 -3.41
N TYR A 42 1.53 0.08 -3.86
CA TYR A 42 2.08 1.27 -3.19
C TYR A 42 1.25 2.51 -3.48
N TYR A 43 0.60 2.59 -4.64
CA TYR A 43 -0.35 3.65 -4.94
C TYR A 43 -1.49 3.70 -3.90
N GLY A 44 -2.10 2.57 -3.57
CA GLY A 44 -3.15 2.49 -2.56
C GLY A 44 -2.65 2.89 -1.17
N HIS A 45 -1.47 2.41 -0.78
CA HIS A 45 -0.87 2.74 0.53
C HIS A 45 -0.39 4.20 0.64
N TYR A 46 0.01 4.82 -0.47
CA TYR A 46 0.29 6.25 -0.52
C TYR A 46 -0.96 7.08 -0.20
N TYR A 47 -2.10 6.77 -0.81
CA TYR A 47 -3.36 7.44 -0.47
C TYR A 47 -3.86 7.08 0.94
N ALA A 48 -3.55 5.88 1.45
CA ALA A 48 -3.80 5.57 2.85
C ALA A 48 -3.01 6.50 3.78
N ALA A 49 -1.73 6.77 3.50
CA ALA A 49 -0.93 7.73 4.26
C ALA A 49 -1.54 9.14 4.23
N LEU A 50 -2.00 9.60 3.06
CA LEU A 50 -2.71 10.89 2.95
C LEU A 50 -4.01 10.91 3.75
N CYS A 51 -4.76 9.81 3.77
CA CYS A 51 -5.96 9.67 4.59
C CYS A 51 -5.64 9.72 6.09
N ILE A 52 -4.53 9.13 6.54
CA ILE A 52 -4.08 9.23 7.94
C ILE A 52 -3.85 10.69 8.33
N GLU A 53 -3.28 11.50 7.44
CA GLU A 53 -3.07 12.93 7.68
C GLU A 53 -4.38 13.75 7.81
N LEU A 54 -5.52 13.21 7.37
CA LEU A 54 -6.82 13.86 7.57
C LEU A 54 -7.38 13.66 8.98
N LEU A 55 -6.91 12.65 9.72
CA LEU A 55 -7.40 12.37 11.07
C LEU A 55 -6.87 13.40 12.09
N PRO A 56 -7.57 13.57 13.23
CA PRO A 56 -7.04 14.32 14.37
C PRO A 56 -5.71 13.73 14.84
N PRO A 57 -4.74 14.54 15.31
CA PRO A 57 -3.40 14.05 15.67
C PRO A 57 -3.37 12.85 16.63
N GLY A 58 -4.30 12.79 17.59
CA GLY A 58 -4.40 11.69 18.55
C GLY A 58 -4.86 10.34 17.97
N ALA A 59 -5.47 10.33 16.78
CA ALA A 59 -5.97 9.13 16.11
C ALA A 59 -5.01 8.55 15.06
N ARG A 60 -3.98 9.31 14.65
CA ARG A 60 -3.08 8.92 13.56
C ARG A 60 -2.16 7.76 13.91
N GLY A 61 -1.65 7.74 15.15
CA GLY A 61 -0.58 6.82 15.57
C GLY A 61 -0.87 5.35 15.25
N ARG A 62 -2.08 4.89 15.59
CA ARG A 62 -2.54 3.52 15.29
C ARG A 62 -2.38 3.15 13.81
N HIS A 63 -2.79 4.04 12.91
CA HIS A 63 -2.74 3.78 11.47
C HIS A 63 -1.35 3.97 10.89
N CYS A 64 -0.53 4.87 11.45
CA CYS A 64 0.88 4.98 11.10
C CYS A 64 1.62 3.66 11.39
N ASP A 65 1.37 3.06 12.57
CA ASP A 65 1.98 1.79 12.96
C ASP A 65 1.55 0.66 12.01
N GLN A 66 0.25 0.57 11.70
CA GLN A 66 -0.27 -0.40 10.72
C GLN A 66 0.33 -0.22 9.32
N LEU A 67 0.53 1.03 8.87
CA LEU A 67 1.16 1.31 7.59
C LEU A 67 2.64 0.90 7.59
N ALA A 68 3.35 1.18 8.69
CA ALA A 68 4.74 0.79 8.85
C ALA A 68 4.91 -0.74 8.86
N ASP A 69 4.04 -1.45 9.56
CA ASP A 69 4.02 -2.92 9.60
C ASP A 69 3.83 -3.55 8.20
N VAL A 70 3.09 -2.87 7.32
CA VAL A 70 2.92 -3.33 5.93
C VAL A 70 4.11 -2.96 5.06
N LEU A 71 4.60 -1.72 5.11
CA LEU A 71 5.56 -1.22 4.13
C LEU A 71 7.01 -1.56 4.47
N LEU A 72 7.42 -1.44 5.73
CA LEU A 72 8.83 -1.61 6.12
C LEU A 72 9.38 -3.00 5.78
N PRO A 73 8.65 -4.11 5.97
CA PRO A 73 9.16 -5.43 5.59
C PRO A 73 9.32 -5.64 4.07
N LEU A 74 8.73 -4.76 3.26
CA LEU A 74 8.71 -4.86 1.80
C LEU A 74 9.81 -4.03 1.11
N GLN A 75 10.65 -3.35 1.89
CA GLN A 75 11.77 -2.58 1.36
C GLN A 75 12.79 -3.53 0.71
N GLU A 76 13.22 -3.19 -0.49
CA GLU A 76 14.30 -3.90 -1.17
C GLU A 76 15.66 -3.59 -0.51
N LYS A 77 16.67 -4.42 -0.77
CA LYS A 77 18.01 -4.26 -0.16
C LYS A 77 18.70 -2.94 -0.51
N ASP A 78 18.33 -2.34 -1.63
CA ASP A 78 18.84 -1.06 -2.10
C ASP A 78 18.05 0.15 -1.55
N GLY A 79 17.04 -0.10 -0.73
CA GLY A 79 16.19 0.91 -0.12
C GLY A 79 14.92 1.23 -0.91
N SER A 80 14.75 0.70 -2.12
CA SER A 80 13.60 0.98 -2.97
C SER A 80 12.36 0.15 -2.63
N TRP A 81 11.21 0.53 -3.17
CA TRP A 81 9.98 -0.26 -3.17
C TRP A 81 9.45 -0.45 -4.59
N TRP A 82 9.18 -1.70 -4.96
CA TRP A 82 8.63 -2.07 -6.28
C TRP A 82 7.52 -3.10 -6.16
N ASP A 83 6.36 -2.83 -6.74
CA ASP A 83 5.18 -3.70 -6.65
C ASP A 83 4.86 -4.41 -7.98
N PHE A 84 5.60 -4.11 -9.05
CA PHE A 84 5.41 -4.70 -10.36
C PHE A 84 6.76 -5.16 -10.98
N PRO A 85 6.79 -6.25 -11.77
CA PRO A 85 8.02 -6.70 -12.42
C PRO A 85 8.55 -5.67 -13.40
N LEU A 86 9.88 -5.56 -13.46
CA LEU A 86 10.55 -4.58 -14.30
C LEU A 86 10.77 -5.04 -15.75
N TYR A 87 10.42 -6.28 -16.15
CA TYR A 87 10.59 -6.84 -17.51
C TYR A 87 11.86 -6.37 -18.25
N ASP A 88 13.03 -6.51 -17.61
CA ASP A 88 14.34 -6.07 -18.13
C ASP A 88 14.50 -4.56 -18.41
N TYR A 89 13.52 -3.72 -18.05
CA TYR A 89 13.80 -2.31 -17.76
C TYR A 89 14.73 -2.29 -16.54
N HIS A 90 15.93 -1.72 -16.69
CA HIS A 90 16.77 -1.37 -15.53
C HIS A 90 15.92 -0.61 -14.50
N GLN A 91 16.26 -0.65 -13.21
CA GLN A 91 15.59 0.16 -12.17
C GLN A 91 15.63 1.64 -12.56
N GLN A 92 14.62 2.10 -13.27
CA GLN A 92 14.46 3.46 -13.71
C GLN A 92 13.70 4.15 -12.59
N TYR A 93 14.45 4.76 -11.68
CA TYR A 93 13.95 5.72 -10.69
C TYR A 93 12.94 5.14 -9.68
N GLY A 94 13.33 4.08 -8.96
CA GLY A 94 12.67 3.73 -7.71
C GLY A 94 13.07 4.72 -6.63
N THR A 95 12.10 5.28 -5.91
CA THR A 95 12.35 6.06 -4.68
C THR A 95 12.83 5.17 -3.56
#